data_AF-A0A2Z4UBM2-F1
#
_entry.id   AF-A0A2Z4UBM2-F1
#
_cell.length_a   1.000
_cell.length_b   1.000
_cell.length_c   1.000
_cell.angle_alpha   90.00
_cell.angle_beta   90.00
_cell.angle_gamma   90.00
#
_symmetry.space_group_name_H-M   'P 1'
#
loop_
_entity.id
_entity.type
_entity.pdbx_description
1 polymer ?
#
loop_
_entity_poly.entity_id
_entity_poly.type
_entity_poly.pdbx_seq_one_letter_code
_entity_poly.pdbx_strand_id
1 'polypeptide(L)'
;MKYHVLTLFPEMIESTVSTSITGRALKSGKISLHTVNIRDFSDNKHMRVDDYPYGGGAGMVMQAEPVYRAYESVRRDSLAASRGKKPRCIYLTPQGQVFRQTMVEELAMEEELIFLCGHYEGIDERVLEEVVTDYVSIGDYVLTGGELAASVMIDAISRFVPGVLNNEESSQFESMQDNLLEYPHYTRPEEWRGKKVPSVLLAGDHRKIEAWRLEQSVIRTRERRPDLLSKSRKVTAAYFSPTEGTKKAAEMLMSCLTQNPVYLDLTRRKFRKQKHMFGEQELLVAAAPVYGGQLPRVEGGIFSSLRGNGTPCILMAAYGNRHYDDTLAQMKELLSKQGFVCIGAIAPVIPHIYAPKLGAGRPGEKDLEVFRKFAVAIKKKLEQAEENGLLEAEMPGNPFPEPKTMKPVGKAFDAEACTGCKVCVQKCPVNAISMETLEIDQEKCLNCMRCVRVCPEQARTFDASSVCAYLEDNYSQPREVEYFI
;
A
#
# COMPACT_ATOMS: atom_id res chain seq x y z
N MET A 1 4.49 -17.45 -5.53
CA MET A 1 3.83 -17.15 -6.82
C MET A 1 4.02 -18.33 -7.76
N LYS A 2 2.93 -18.88 -8.29
CA LYS A 2 2.95 -19.94 -9.32
C LYS A 2 2.40 -19.40 -10.64
N TYR A 3 3.16 -19.53 -11.72
CA TYR A 3 2.71 -19.16 -13.05
C TYR A 3 2.34 -20.39 -13.84
N HIS A 4 1.15 -20.38 -14.43
CA HIS A 4 0.70 -21.34 -15.43
C HIS A 4 0.54 -20.63 -16.76
N VAL A 5 1.05 -21.20 -17.84
CA VAL A 5 0.92 -20.59 -19.17
C VAL A 5 0.35 -21.60 -20.16
N LEU A 6 -0.88 -21.35 -20.60
CA LEU A 6 -1.55 -22.11 -21.65
C LEU A 6 -1.14 -21.49 -22.99
N THR A 7 -0.39 -22.24 -23.79
CA THR A 7 0.24 -21.72 -25.01
C THR A 7 0.38 -22.81 -26.08
N LEU A 8 0.61 -22.38 -27.32
CA LEU A 8 1.06 -23.23 -28.41
C LEU A 8 2.59 -23.37 -28.45
N PHE A 9 3.34 -22.55 -27.74
CA PHE A 9 4.80 -22.53 -27.81
C PHE A 9 5.44 -22.48 -26.41
N PRO A 10 5.34 -23.57 -25.62
CA PRO A 10 5.93 -23.65 -24.28
C PRO A 10 7.40 -23.21 -24.20
N GLU A 11 8.21 -23.64 -25.16
CA GLU A 11 9.66 -23.36 -25.22
C GLU A 11 9.98 -21.86 -25.25
N MET A 12 9.13 -21.02 -25.88
CA MET A 12 9.33 -19.57 -25.92
C MET A 12 9.25 -18.95 -24.52
N ILE A 13 8.29 -19.41 -23.71
CA ILE A 13 8.09 -18.95 -22.34
C ILE A 13 9.20 -19.49 -21.45
N GLU A 14 9.45 -20.79 -21.50
CA GLU A 14 10.45 -21.45 -20.67
C GLU A 14 11.84 -20.84 -20.86
N SER A 15 12.25 -20.62 -22.10
CA SER A 15 13.54 -20.01 -22.42
C SER A 15 13.67 -18.59 -21.86
N THR A 16 12.63 -17.78 -22.03
CA THR A 16 12.62 -16.39 -21.58
C THR A 16 12.64 -16.29 -20.05
N VAL A 17 11.72 -16.98 -19.38
CA VAL A 17 11.55 -16.90 -17.91
C VAL A 17 12.71 -17.58 -17.16
N SER A 18 13.37 -18.58 -17.75
CA SER A 18 14.50 -19.28 -17.12
C SER A 18 15.83 -18.51 -17.12
N THR A 19 15.84 -17.29 -17.65
CA THR A 19 17.05 -16.46 -17.79
C THR A 19 17.10 -15.34 -16.73
N SER A 20 18.30 -14.83 -16.42
CA SER A 20 18.50 -13.64 -15.56
C SER A 20 17.83 -13.72 -14.16
N ILE A 21 17.06 -12.69 -13.75
CA ILE A 21 16.43 -12.58 -12.42
C ILE A 21 15.38 -13.68 -12.22
N THR A 22 14.45 -13.81 -13.15
CA THR A 22 13.37 -14.81 -13.09
C THR A 22 13.94 -16.23 -13.09
N GLY A 23 15.02 -16.49 -13.83
CA GLY A 23 15.74 -17.76 -13.78
C GLY A 23 16.35 -18.08 -12.42
N ARG A 24 16.91 -17.08 -11.73
CA ARG A 24 17.39 -17.26 -10.33
C ARG A 24 16.23 -17.45 -9.35
N ALA A 25 15.11 -16.76 -9.57
CA ALA A 25 13.91 -16.91 -8.76
C ALA A 25 13.29 -18.31 -8.88
N LEU A 26 13.26 -18.88 -10.10
CA LEU A 26 12.87 -20.27 -10.34
C LEU A 26 13.78 -21.25 -9.58
N LYS A 27 15.10 -21.10 -9.75
CA LYS A 27 16.09 -21.98 -9.08
C LYS A 27 16.04 -21.91 -7.55
N SER A 28 15.65 -20.77 -6.98
CA SER A 28 15.50 -20.58 -5.54
C SER A 28 14.09 -20.87 -5.02
N GLY A 29 13.17 -21.31 -5.87
CA GLY A 29 11.81 -21.67 -5.50
C GLY A 29 10.92 -20.50 -5.08
N LYS A 30 11.31 -19.25 -5.41
CA LYS A 30 10.52 -18.04 -5.11
C LYS A 30 9.33 -17.89 -6.05
N ILE A 31 9.53 -18.31 -7.29
CA ILE A 31 8.49 -18.45 -8.31
C ILE A 31 8.54 -19.86 -8.91
N SER A 32 7.45 -20.32 -9.52
CA SER A 32 7.42 -21.53 -10.34
C SER A 32 6.73 -21.27 -11.68
N LEU A 33 7.10 -22.02 -12.71
CA LEU A 33 6.49 -21.95 -14.03
C LEU A 33 6.03 -23.35 -14.45
N HIS A 34 4.77 -23.44 -14.90
CA HIS A 34 4.20 -24.64 -15.54
C HIS A 34 3.56 -24.22 -16.87
N THR A 35 4.19 -24.62 -17.96
CA THR A 35 3.70 -24.42 -19.32
C THR A 35 2.85 -25.61 -19.75
N VAL A 36 1.73 -25.32 -20.41
CA VAL A 36 0.79 -26.32 -20.89
C VAL A 36 0.59 -26.10 -22.38
N ASN A 37 0.97 -27.10 -23.18
CA ASN A 37 0.76 -27.07 -24.62
C ASN A 37 -0.71 -27.39 -24.92
N ILE A 38 -1.45 -26.42 -25.44
CA ILE A 38 -2.89 -26.59 -25.73
C ILE A 38 -3.11 -27.70 -26.77
N ARG A 39 -2.10 -27.99 -27.62
CA ARG A 39 -2.17 -29.07 -28.62
C ARG A 39 -2.34 -30.46 -28.00
N ASP A 40 -1.86 -30.68 -26.78
CA ASP A 40 -1.96 -31.96 -26.08
C ASP A 40 -3.41 -32.30 -25.70
N PHE A 41 -4.33 -31.33 -25.80
CA PHE A 41 -5.74 -31.46 -25.47
C PHE A 41 -6.64 -31.49 -26.70
N SER A 42 -6.06 -31.57 -27.90
CA SER A 42 -6.80 -31.72 -29.15
C SER A 42 -7.47 -33.09 -29.25
N ASP A 43 -8.70 -33.11 -29.77
CA ASP A 43 -9.45 -34.35 -30.04
C ASP A 43 -9.03 -35.06 -31.34
N ASN A 44 -8.17 -34.45 -32.15
CA ASN A 44 -7.77 -35.02 -33.44
C ASN A 44 -6.34 -35.55 -33.43
N LYS A 45 -6.09 -36.58 -34.24
CA LYS A 45 -4.78 -37.25 -34.38
C LYS A 45 -3.67 -36.33 -34.90
N HIS A 46 -4.04 -35.17 -35.44
CA HIS A 46 -3.11 -34.18 -35.99
C HIS A 46 -2.78 -33.06 -34.99
N MET A 47 -3.31 -33.14 -33.76
CA MET A 47 -3.14 -32.14 -32.70
C MET A 47 -3.51 -30.71 -33.13
N ARG A 48 -4.48 -30.59 -34.06
CA ARG A 48 -5.00 -29.30 -34.54
C ARG A 48 -5.92 -28.70 -33.49
N VAL A 49 -5.77 -27.40 -33.25
CA VAL A 49 -6.44 -26.65 -32.17
C VAL A 49 -7.16 -25.42 -32.68
N ASP A 50 -7.29 -25.29 -34.00
CA ASP A 50 -7.81 -24.11 -34.69
C ASP A 50 -8.70 -24.53 -35.87
N ASP A 51 -9.68 -23.69 -36.19
CA ASP A 51 -10.53 -23.88 -37.37
C ASP A 51 -10.92 -22.54 -38.02
N TYR A 52 -11.56 -22.62 -39.18
CA TYR A 52 -12.09 -21.45 -39.86
C TYR A 52 -13.17 -20.77 -39.01
N PRO A 53 -13.19 -19.42 -38.96
CA PRO A 53 -14.22 -18.70 -38.23
C PRO A 53 -15.62 -18.90 -38.85
N TYR A 54 -16.63 -19.07 -38.00
CA TYR A 54 -18.02 -18.91 -38.43
C TYR A 54 -18.26 -17.46 -38.88
N GLY A 55 -19.05 -17.27 -39.94
CA GLY A 55 -19.28 -15.96 -40.56
C GLY A 55 -18.29 -15.59 -41.67
N GLY A 56 -17.28 -16.43 -41.92
CA GLY A 56 -16.24 -16.16 -42.91
C GLY A 56 -15.18 -15.18 -42.40
N GLY A 57 -14.16 -14.92 -43.22
CA GLY A 57 -13.00 -14.12 -42.83
C GLY A 57 -11.69 -14.81 -43.22
N ALA A 58 -10.58 -14.06 -43.13
CA ALA A 58 -9.25 -14.63 -43.26
C ALA A 58 -8.76 -15.17 -41.91
N GLY A 59 -7.81 -16.09 -41.93
CA GLY A 59 -7.18 -16.62 -40.72
C GLY A 59 -7.93 -17.79 -40.07
N MET A 60 -7.49 -18.15 -38.88
CA MET A 60 -7.97 -19.28 -38.09
C MET A 60 -8.34 -18.79 -36.68
N VAL A 61 -9.26 -19.48 -36.01
CA VAL A 61 -9.64 -19.21 -34.61
C VAL A 61 -9.35 -20.45 -33.79
N MET A 62 -8.72 -20.28 -32.62
CA MET A 62 -8.48 -21.39 -31.71
C MET A 62 -9.80 -21.94 -31.17
N GLN A 63 -9.96 -23.26 -31.22
CA GLN A 63 -11.17 -23.98 -30.82
C GLN A 63 -11.39 -23.92 -29.31
N ALA A 64 -12.65 -23.86 -28.88
CA ALA A 64 -13.03 -23.78 -27.48
C ALA A 64 -12.58 -25.00 -26.64
N GLU A 65 -12.79 -26.22 -27.15
CA GLU A 65 -12.62 -27.45 -26.36
C GLU A 65 -11.17 -27.73 -25.94
N PRO A 66 -10.15 -27.66 -26.83
CA PRO A 66 -8.76 -27.85 -26.41
C PRO A 66 -8.31 -26.81 -25.38
N VAL A 67 -8.75 -25.55 -25.51
CA VAL A 67 -8.45 -24.48 -24.57
C VAL A 67 -9.09 -24.76 -23.20
N TYR A 68 -10.37 -25.14 -23.19
CA TYR A 68 -11.08 -25.46 -21.95
C TYR A 68 -10.43 -26.63 -21.21
N ARG A 69 -10.05 -27.70 -21.92
CA ARG A 69 -9.38 -28.86 -21.32
C ARG A 69 -7.99 -28.55 -20.78
N ALA A 70 -7.22 -27.72 -21.49
CA ALA A 70 -5.92 -27.25 -21.01
C ALA A 70 -6.10 -26.44 -19.72
N TYR A 71 -7.07 -25.51 -19.68
CA TYR A 71 -7.43 -24.77 -18.47
C TYR A 71 -7.86 -25.71 -17.33
N GLU A 72 -8.75 -26.68 -17.59
CA GLU A 72 -9.19 -27.65 -16.59
C GLU A 72 -8.04 -28.48 -16.01
N SER A 73 -7.04 -28.84 -16.81
CA SER A 73 -5.86 -29.56 -16.32
C SER A 73 -5.08 -28.77 -15.27
N VAL A 74 -5.02 -27.44 -15.41
CA VAL A 74 -4.37 -26.55 -14.44
C VAL A 74 -5.29 -26.30 -13.25
N ARG A 75 -6.58 -26.05 -13.50
CA ARG A 75 -7.58 -25.76 -12.46
C ARG A 75 -7.69 -26.88 -11.43
N ARG A 76 -7.54 -28.14 -11.83
CA ARG A 76 -7.61 -29.30 -10.91
C ARG A 76 -6.60 -29.22 -9.76
N ASP A 77 -5.41 -28.69 -10.03
CA ASP A 77 -4.31 -28.59 -9.05
C ASP A 77 -4.10 -27.16 -8.52
N SER A 78 -5.02 -26.25 -8.85
CA SER A 78 -4.95 -24.84 -8.44
C SER A 78 -5.25 -24.65 -6.94
N LEU A 79 -4.48 -23.77 -6.32
CA LEU A 79 -4.67 -23.36 -4.92
C LEU A 79 -5.99 -22.63 -4.72
N ALA A 80 -6.38 -21.75 -5.63
CA ALA A 80 -7.66 -21.05 -5.61
C ALA A 80 -8.84 -22.04 -5.69
N ALA A 81 -8.76 -23.01 -6.61
CA ALA A 81 -9.78 -24.04 -6.78
C ALA A 81 -9.94 -24.91 -5.51
N SER A 82 -8.83 -25.28 -4.87
CA SER A 82 -8.84 -26.02 -3.59
C SER A 82 -9.57 -25.27 -2.45
N ARG A 83 -9.72 -23.95 -2.58
CA ARG A 83 -10.41 -23.06 -1.65
C ARG A 83 -11.79 -22.61 -2.15
N GLY A 84 -12.33 -23.28 -3.18
CA GLY A 84 -13.64 -22.97 -3.76
C GLY A 84 -13.68 -21.67 -4.56
N LYS A 85 -12.54 -21.13 -4.98
CA LYS A 85 -12.44 -19.93 -5.82
C LYS A 85 -12.05 -20.29 -7.25
N LYS A 86 -12.50 -19.49 -8.23
CA LYS A 86 -12.02 -19.60 -9.62
C LYS A 86 -10.57 -19.09 -9.68
N PRO A 87 -9.62 -19.83 -10.26
CA PRO A 87 -8.26 -19.34 -10.47
C PRO A 87 -8.29 -18.12 -11.40
N ARG A 88 -7.40 -17.16 -11.17
CA ARG A 88 -7.30 -15.96 -12.00
C ARG A 88 -6.65 -16.33 -13.35
N CYS A 89 -7.42 -16.22 -14.42
CA CYS A 89 -7.02 -16.58 -15.78
C CYS A 89 -7.01 -15.32 -16.66
N ILE A 90 -5.81 -14.91 -17.05
CA ILE A 90 -5.53 -13.68 -17.77
C ILE A 90 -5.41 -14.02 -19.25
N TYR A 91 -6.35 -13.54 -20.07
CA TYR A 91 -6.24 -13.61 -21.52
C TYR A 91 -5.48 -12.40 -22.06
N LEU A 92 -4.45 -12.69 -22.85
CA LEU A 92 -3.55 -11.70 -23.41
C LEU A 92 -4.06 -11.26 -24.77
N THR A 93 -4.59 -10.04 -24.83
CA THR A 93 -5.36 -9.53 -25.97
C THR A 93 -5.24 -8.01 -26.08
N PRO A 94 -5.11 -7.44 -27.29
CA PRO A 94 -5.11 -5.99 -27.47
C PRO A 94 -6.44 -5.33 -27.08
N GLN A 95 -7.52 -6.12 -26.93
CA GLN A 95 -8.84 -5.64 -26.50
C GLN A 95 -8.95 -5.42 -24.98
N GLY A 96 -7.96 -5.90 -24.23
CA GLY A 96 -7.95 -5.88 -22.77
C GLY A 96 -7.57 -4.52 -22.18
N GLN A 97 -7.66 -4.42 -20.85
CA GLN A 97 -7.13 -3.27 -20.12
C GLN A 97 -5.61 -3.20 -20.31
N VAL A 98 -5.09 -2.00 -20.56
CA VAL A 98 -3.64 -1.78 -20.71
C VAL A 98 -2.93 -2.07 -19.39
N PHE A 99 -1.93 -2.93 -19.45
CA PHE A 99 -1.10 -3.37 -18.34
C PHE A 99 -0.31 -2.19 -17.76
N ARG A 100 -0.57 -1.89 -16.48
CA ARG A 100 0.03 -0.79 -15.75
C ARG A 100 0.71 -1.28 -14.47
N GLN A 101 1.57 -0.44 -13.91
CA GLN A 101 2.31 -0.74 -12.69
C GLN A 101 1.40 -1.12 -11.51
N THR A 102 0.22 -0.49 -11.37
CA THR A 102 -0.75 -0.85 -10.33
C THR A 102 -1.33 -2.25 -10.51
N MET A 103 -1.48 -2.72 -11.75
CA MET A 103 -1.85 -4.11 -12.04
C MET A 103 -0.71 -5.09 -11.74
N VAL A 104 0.56 -4.69 -11.96
CA VAL A 104 1.73 -5.49 -11.54
C VAL A 104 1.70 -5.73 -10.03
N GLU A 105 1.54 -4.66 -9.25
CA GLU A 105 1.49 -4.74 -7.78
C GLU A 105 0.32 -5.59 -7.29
N GLU A 106 -0.85 -5.46 -7.93
CA GLU A 106 -2.01 -6.30 -7.66
C GLU A 106 -1.73 -7.78 -7.91
N LEU A 107 -1.32 -8.11 -9.13
CA LEU A 107 -1.12 -9.49 -9.56
C LEU A 107 0.01 -10.16 -8.78
N ALA A 108 1.01 -9.40 -8.30
CA ALA A 108 2.09 -9.93 -7.47
C ALA A 108 1.63 -10.41 -6.08
N MET A 109 0.44 -9.99 -5.63
CA MET A 109 -0.15 -10.44 -4.37
C MET A 109 -0.92 -11.77 -4.48
N GLU A 110 -1.13 -12.27 -5.70
CA GLU A 110 -1.75 -13.58 -5.91
C GLU A 110 -0.77 -14.72 -5.54
N GLU A 111 -1.30 -15.87 -5.16
CA GLU A 111 -0.47 -17.06 -4.95
C GLU A 111 -0.16 -17.76 -6.28
N GLU A 112 -1.06 -17.63 -7.26
CA GLU A 112 -0.99 -18.25 -8.57
C GLU A 112 -1.70 -17.42 -9.64
N LEU A 113 -1.22 -17.51 -10.87
CA LEU A 113 -1.80 -16.86 -12.05
C LEU A 113 -1.76 -17.81 -13.26
N ILE A 114 -2.84 -17.82 -14.04
CA ILE A 114 -2.91 -18.51 -15.32
C ILE A 114 -2.86 -17.47 -16.43
N PHE A 115 -1.96 -17.64 -17.40
CA PHE A 115 -1.90 -16.84 -18.62
C PHE A 115 -2.38 -17.68 -19.81
N LEU A 116 -3.39 -17.18 -20.52
CA LEU A 116 -3.90 -17.76 -21.75
C LEU A 116 -3.32 -17.00 -22.94
N CYS A 117 -2.44 -17.64 -23.70
CA CYS A 117 -1.84 -17.07 -24.90
C CYS A 117 -2.70 -17.39 -26.12
N GLY A 118 -3.35 -16.36 -26.68
CA GLY A 118 -4.02 -16.49 -27.98
C GLY A 118 -3.03 -16.52 -29.14
N HIS A 119 -3.47 -17.09 -30.26
CA HIS A 119 -2.77 -17.09 -31.53
C HIS A 119 -3.78 -16.97 -32.67
N TYR A 120 -3.29 -16.80 -33.90
CA TYR A 120 -4.11 -16.60 -35.10
C TYR A 120 -5.01 -15.35 -34.95
N GLU A 121 -6.29 -15.41 -35.31
CA GLU A 121 -7.23 -14.30 -35.11
C GLU A 121 -7.73 -14.17 -33.66
N GLY A 122 -7.48 -15.19 -32.83
CA GLY A 122 -7.93 -15.23 -31.44
C GLY A 122 -8.44 -16.60 -31.02
N ILE A 123 -9.21 -16.59 -29.94
CA ILE A 123 -9.81 -17.78 -29.32
C ILE A 123 -11.33 -17.65 -29.40
N ASP A 124 -12.02 -18.77 -29.57
CA ASP A 124 -13.49 -18.82 -29.53
C ASP A 124 -14.04 -18.13 -28.27
N GLU A 125 -14.90 -17.13 -28.45
CA GLU A 125 -15.40 -16.27 -27.36
C GLU A 125 -16.06 -17.07 -26.22
N ARG A 126 -16.72 -18.19 -26.54
CA ARG A 126 -17.47 -18.97 -25.55
C ARG A 126 -16.57 -19.57 -24.47
N VAL A 127 -15.35 -20.00 -24.83
CA VAL A 127 -14.42 -20.49 -23.81
C VAL A 127 -13.83 -19.33 -23.01
N LEU A 128 -13.67 -18.14 -23.63
CA LEU A 128 -13.19 -16.95 -22.93
C LEU A 128 -14.19 -16.53 -21.85
N GLU A 129 -15.49 -16.45 -22.17
CA GLU A 129 -16.57 -16.18 -21.22
C GLU A 129 -16.58 -17.17 -20.04
N GLU A 130 -16.27 -18.44 -20.31
CA GLU A 130 -16.26 -19.50 -19.28
C GLU A 130 -15.03 -19.44 -18.37
N VAL A 131 -13.82 -19.22 -18.91
CA VAL A 131 -12.56 -19.44 -18.15
C VAL A 131 -11.83 -18.15 -17.77
N VAL A 132 -11.92 -17.09 -18.57
CA VAL A 132 -11.14 -15.86 -18.38
C VAL A 132 -11.72 -15.02 -17.24
N THR A 133 -10.84 -14.41 -16.47
CA THR A 133 -11.20 -13.45 -15.42
C THR A 133 -10.75 -12.04 -15.78
N ASP A 134 -9.65 -11.91 -16.53
CA ASP A 134 -9.05 -10.62 -16.86
C ASP A 134 -8.62 -10.62 -18.33
N TYR A 135 -9.01 -9.59 -19.07
CA TYR A 135 -8.52 -9.32 -20.43
C TYR A 135 -7.45 -8.24 -20.33
N VAL A 136 -6.22 -8.54 -20.74
CA VAL A 136 -5.07 -7.62 -20.55
C VAL A 136 -4.31 -7.41 -21.85
N SER A 137 -4.07 -6.14 -22.18
CA SER A 137 -3.20 -5.70 -23.26
C SER A 137 -1.88 -5.21 -22.70
N ILE A 138 -0.75 -5.49 -23.35
CA ILE A 138 0.55 -4.90 -22.97
C ILE A 138 0.83 -3.57 -23.71
N GLY A 139 -0.08 -3.12 -24.58
CA GLY A 139 0.03 -1.85 -25.29
C GLY A 139 -0.78 -1.82 -26.59
N ASP A 140 -0.86 -0.62 -27.19
CA ASP A 140 -1.70 -0.36 -28.36
C ASP A 140 -1.00 -0.77 -29.67
N TYR A 141 -0.75 -2.06 -29.81
CA TYR A 141 -0.14 -2.68 -30.99
C TYR A 141 -0.53 -4.17 -31.08
N VAL A 142 -0.33 -4.80 -32.23
CA VAL A 142 -0.68 -6.20 -32.49
C VAL A 142 0.57 -7.07 -32.53
N LEU A 143 0.52 -8.20 -31.83
CA LEU A 143 1.55 -9.25 -31.84
C LEU A 143 1.01 -10.52 -32.52
N THR A 144 1.90 -11.45 -32.87
CA THR A 144 1.52 -12.73 -33.49
C THR A 144 0.89 -13.72 -32.51
N GLY A 145 1.11 -13.52 -31.21
CA GLY A 145 0.58 -14.36 -30.15
C GLY A 145 0.80 -13.76 -28.76
N GLY A 146 0.21 -14.38 -27.74
CA GLY A 146 0.26 -13.90 -26.36
C GLY A 146 1.58 -14.16 -25.63
N GLU A 147 2.50 -14.96 -26.18
CA GLU A 147 3.66 -15.48 -25.45
C GLU A 147 4.62 -14.38 -24.97
N LEU A 148 4.85 -13.36 -25.79
CA LEU A 148 5.67 -12.21 -25.42
C LEU A 148 4.98 -11.38 -24.32
N ALA A 149 3.66 -11.21 -24.40
CA ALA A 149 2.89 -10.52 -23.37
C ALA A 149 2.91 -11.28 -22.03
N ALA A 150 2.78 -12.60 -22.06
CA ALA A 150 2.89 -13.44 -20.86
C ALA A 150 4.27 -13.26 -20.22
N SER A 151 5.33 -13.30 -21.03
CA SER A 151 6.71 -13.16 -20.56
C SER A 151 6.97 -11.78 -19.95
N VAL A 152 6.49 -10.70 -20.59
CA VAL A 152 6.58 -9.32 -20.06
C VAL A 152 5.86 -9.21 -18.72
N MET A 153 4.64 -9.73 -18.61
CA MET A 153 3.88 -9.69 -17.37
C MET A 153 4.54 -10.52 -16.28
N ILE A 154 4.99 -11.75 -16.57
CA ILE A 154 5.68 -12.62 -15.61
C ILE A 154 6.96 -11.94 -15.09
N ASP A 155 7.77 -11.31 -15.95
CA ASP A 155 8.96 -10.59 -15.51
C ASP A 155 8.60 -9.43 -14.56
N ALA A 156 7.68 -8.56 -14.98
CA ALA A 156 7.25 -7.41 -14.19
C ALA A 156 6.66 -7.82 -12.82
N ILE A 157 5.76 -8.80 -12.80
CA ILE A 157 5.09 -9.30 -11.59
C ILE A 157 6.11 -9.98 -10.66
N SER A 158 7.03 -10.78 -11.22
CA SER A 158 8.02 -11.51 -10.43
C SER A 158 8.93 -10.59 -9.61
N ARG A 159 9.22 -9.38 -10.10
CA ARG A 159 10.03 -8.39 -9.38
C ARG A 159 9.40 -7.94 -8.05
N PHE A 160 8.09 -8.04 -7.92
CA PHE A 160 7.33 -7.71 -6.70
C PHE A 160 7.08 -8.92 -5.80
N VAL A 161 7.44 -10.14 -6.23
CA VAL A 161 7.33 -11.34 -5.40
C VAL A 161 8.44 -11.33 -4.33
N PRO A 162 8.11 -11.47 -3.03
CA PRO A 162 9.09 -11.44 -1.95
C PRO A 162 10.26 -12.41 -2.16
N GLY A 163 11.48 -11.88 -2.06
CA GLY A 163 12.71 -12.64 -2.19
C GLY A 163 13.20 -12.89 -3.62
N VAL A 164 12.55 -12.34 -4.65
CA VAL A 164 13.06 -12.38 -6.04
C VAL A 164 14.19 -11.37 -6.27
N LEU A 165 14.03 -10.14 -5.76
CA LEU A 165 15.09 -9.14 -5.75
C LEU A 165 15.79 -9.14 -4.38
N ASN A 166 17.12 -9.10 -4.40
CA ASN A 166 17.95 -9.18 -3.18
C ASN A 166 17.89 -7.92 -2.31
N ASN A 167 17.51 -6.78 -2.89
CA ASN A 167 17.44 -5.50 -2.20
C ASN A 167 15.99 -5.02 -2.26
N GLU A 168 15.31 -4.96 -1.12
CA GLU A 168 13.94 -4.43 -1.04
C GLU A 168 13.86 -2.97 -1.50
N GLU A 169 14.97 -2.22 -1.43
CA GLU A 169 15.05 -0.86 -1.97
C GLU A 169 15.01 -0.81 -3.52
N SER A 170 15.45 -1.86 -4.20
CA SER A 170 15.57 -1.83 -5.66
C SER A 170 14.22 -1.79 -6.36
N SER A 171 13.19 -2.49 -5.85
CA SER A 171 11.82 -2.37 -6.36
C SER A 171 11.07 -1.13 -5.84
N GLN A 172 11.56 -0.53 -4.75
CA GLN A 172 10.92 0.64 -4.14
C GLN A 172 11.22 1.92 -4.90
N PHE A 173 12.40 2.06 -5.53
CA PHE A 173 12.85 3.27 -6.22
C PHE A 173 12.95 3.10 -7.74
N GLU A 174 11.79 3.04 -8.40
CA GLU A 174 11.73 2.84 -9.85
C GLU A 174 10.79 3.81 -10.55
N SER A 175 10.95 3.90 -11.87
CA SER A 175 10.00 4.61 -12.74
C SER A 175 8.58 4.09 -12.56
N MET A 176 7.59 4.94 -12.83
CA MET A 176 6.14 4.72 -12.67
C MET A 176 5.63 4.80 -11.22
N GLN A 177 6.47 4.59 -10.22
CA GLN A 177 6.10 4.88 -8.84
C GLN A 177 5.97 6.40 -8.66
N ASP A 178 4.99 6.83 -7.84
CA ASP A 178 4.55 8.24 -7.73
C ASP A 178 4.13 8.89 -9.08
N ASN A 179 3.89 8.10 -10.13
CA ASN A 179 3.73 8.58 -11.51
C ASN A 179 4.90 9.46 -11.98
N LEU A 180 6.13 9.10 -11.59
CA LEU A 180 7.35 9.77 -12.01
C LEU A 180 8.30 8.81 -12.73
N LEU A 181 9.09 9.34 -13.67
CA LEU A 181 10.22 8.64 -14.28
C LEU A 181 11.46 8.77 -13.39
N GLU A 182 12.35 7.78 -13.43
CA GLU A 182 13.60 7.83 -12.70
C GLU A 182 14.51 9.01 -13.10
N TYR A 183 15.26 9.48 -12.12
CA TYR A 183 16.35 10.44 -12.28
C TYR A 183 17.51 9.85 -13.11
N PRO A 184 18.43 10.67 -13.65
CA PRO A 184 19.60 10.16 -14.36
C PRO A 184 20.52 9.39 -13.42
N HIS A 185 20.95 8.21 -13.86
CA HIS A 185 21.99 7.44 -13.19
C HIS A 185 23.36 7.77 -13.77
N TYR A 186 24.36 7.80 -12.89
CA TYR A 186 25.76 7.99 -13.24
C TYR A 186 26.58 6.90 -12.57
N THR A 187 27.60 6.43 -13.25
CA THR A 187 28.58 5.49 -12.71
C THR A 187 29.98 5.91 -13.13
N ARG A 188 30.98 5.24 -12.58
CA ARG A 188 32.39 5.52 -12.84
C ARG A 188 32.70 5.37 -14.34
N PRO A 189 33.60 6.20 -14.90
CA PRO A 189 34.42 7.24 -14.23
C PRO A 189 33.69 8.57 -13.98
N GLU A 190 34.24 9.44 -13.12
CA GLU A 190 33.65 10.76 -12.79
C GLU A 190 33.57 11.71 -13.98
N GLU A 191 34.47 11.58 -14.95
CA GLU A 191 34.43 12.33 -16.20
C GLU A 191 34.57 11.37 -17.38
N TRP A 192 33.61 11.44 -18.31
CA TRP A 192 33.65 10.69 -19.56
C TRP A 192 33.49 11.65 -20.73
N ARG A 193 34.55 11.76 -21.56
CA ARG A 193 34.59 12.64 -22.75
C ARG A 193 34.21 14.10 -22.44
N GLY A 194 34.77 14.68 -21.37
CA GLY A 194 34.46 16.04 -20.95
C GLY A 194 33.13 16.20 -20.19
N LYS A 195 32.32 15.15 -20.07
CA LYS A 195 31.05 15.17 -19.32
C LYS A 195 31.28 14.67 -17.90
N LYS A 196 31.10 15.58 -16.94
CA LYS A 196 31.27 15.29 -15.51
C LYS A 196 29.99 14.77 -14.87
N VAL A 197 30.14 13.90 -13.89
CA VAL A 197 29.06 13.56 -12.94
C VAL A 197 28.65 14.82 -12.17
N PRO A 198 27.34 15.06 -11.92
CA PRO A 198 26.87 16.17 -11.11
C PRO A 198 27.56 16.19 -9.73
N SER A 199 28.10 17.35 -9.34
CA SER A 199 28.90 17.48 -8.11
C SER A 199 28.12 17.12 -6.83
N VAL A 200 26.80 17.32 -6.82
CA VAL A 200 25.93 16.91 -5.71
C VAL A 200 25.99 15.40 -5.43
N LEU A 201 26.18 14.58 -6.47
CA LEU A 201 26.30 13.12 -6.35
C LEU A 201 27.67 12.68 -5.82
N LEU A 202 28.66 13.56 -5.85
CA LEU A 202 30.03 13.32 -5.37
C LEU A 202 30.23 13.81 -3.92
N ALA A 203 29.33 14.65 -3.40
CA ALA A 203 29.48 15.32 -2.11
C ALA A 203 29.11 14.46 -0.89
N GLY A 204 28.44 13.31 -1.08
CA GLY A 204 28.03 12.40 0.00
C GLY A 204 26.90 12.92 0.91
N ASP A 205 26.31 14.07 0.62
CA ASP A 205 25.17 14.62 1.38
C ASP A 205 23.87 13.95 0.93
N HIS A 206 23.47 12.87 1.62
CA HIS A 206 22.29 12.08 1.29
C HIS A 206 21.01 12.92 1.14
N ARG A 207 20.81 13.96 1.96
CA ARG A 207 19.60 14.80 1.86
C ARG A 207 19.60 15.61 0.57
N LYS A 208 20.74 16.18 0.18
CA LYS A 208 20.86 16.91 -1.09
C LYS A 208 20.78 15.99 -2.29
N ILE A 209 21.32 14.78 -2.18
CA ILE A 209 21.23 13.75 -3.22
C ILE A 209 19.77 13.36 -3.45
N GLU A 210 19.01 13.04 -2.40
CA GLU A 210 17.58 12.70 -2.55
C GLU A 210 16.75 13.87 -3.10
N ALA A 211 17.00 15.10 -2.62
CA ALA A 211 16.34 16.28 -3.16
C ALA A 211 16.63 16.49 -4.66
N TRP A 212 17.90 16.32 -5.07
CA TRP A 212 18.30 16.42 -6.48
C TRP A 212 17.70 15.28 -7.31
N ARG A 213 17.65 14.05 -6.79
CA ARG A 213 17.02 12.90 -7.44
C ARG A 213 15.54 13.16 -7.73
N LEU A 214 14.79 13.61 -6.73
CA LEU A 214 13.38 13.98 -6.91
C LEU A 214 13.22 15.11 -7.93
N GLU A 215 14.05 16.16 -7.84
CA GLU A 215 14.01 17.28 -8.79
C GLU A 215 14.23 16.81 -10.23
N GLN A 216 15.26 16.00 -10.49
CA GLN A 216 15.55 15.49 -11.83
C GLN A 216 14.49 14.51 -12.34
N SER A 217 13.92 13.72 -11.45
CA SER A 217 12.79 12.84 -11.75
C SER A 217 11.57 13.64 -12.23
N VAL A 218 11.22 14.72 -11.53
CA VAL A 218 10.12 15.62 -11.92
C VAL A 218 10.42 16.32 -13.25
N ILE A 219 11.63 16.84 -13.44
CA ILE A 219 12.04 17.50 -14.71
C ILE A 219 11.90 16.53 -15.88
N ARG A 220 12.47 15.32 -15.76
CA ARG A 220 12.41 14.33 -16.84
C ARG A 220 11.00 13.85 -17.13
N THR A 221 10.18 13.68 -16.10
CA THR A 221 8.77 13.30 -16.26
C THR A 221 8.02 14.38 -17.01
N ARG A 222 8.21 15.66 -16.64
CA ARG A 222 7.62 16.79 -17.35
C ARG A 222 7.98 16.81 -18.84
N GLU A 223 9.23 16.53 -19.16
CA GLU A 223 9.75 16.55 -20.53
C GLU A 223 9.25 15.38 -21.38
N ARG A 224 9.20 14.16 -20.82
CA ARG A 224 9.02 12.93 -21.59
C ARG A 224 7.65 12.28 -21.44
N ARG A 225 7.01 12.46 -20.28
CA ARG A 225 5.72 11.86 -19.90
C ARG A 225 4.90 12.86 -19.07
N PRO A 226 4.54 14.02 -19.64
CA PRO A 226 3.73 15.02 -18.95
C PRO A 226 2.37 14.46 -18.48
N ASP A 227 1.88 13.42 -19.16
CA ASP A 227 0.70 12.65 -18.78
C ASP A 227 0.86 11.92 -17.43
N LEU A 228 2.06 11.44 -17.10
CA LEU A 228 2.34 10.87 -15.77
C LEU A 228 2.45 11.98 -14.72
N LEU A 229 3.12 13.09 -15.05
CA LEU A 229 3.27 14.20 -14.11
C LEU A 229 1.92 14.78 -13.69
N SER A 230 0.94 14.87 -14.59
CA SER A 230 -0.43 15.31 -14.25
C SER A 230 -1.15 14.39 -13.25
N LYS A 231 -0.70 13.14 -13.14
CA LYS A 231 -1.23 12.12 -12.22
C LYS A 231 -0.37 11.96 -10.96
N SER A 232 0.81 12.60 -10.92
CA SER A 232 1.69 12.55 -9.76
C SER A 232 1.05 13.31 -8.61
N ARG A 233 1.02 12.67 -7.43
CA ARG A 233 0.40 13.22 -6.23
C ARG A 233 1.42 13.34 -5.13
N LYS A 234 1.48 14.51 -4.51
CA LYS A 234 2.22 14.68 -3.26
C LYS A 234 1.42 14.03 -2.13
N VAL A 235 2.00 13.01 -1.50
CA VAL A 235 1.37 12.30 -0.39
C VAL A 235 1.89 12.84 0.93
N THR A 236 0.99 13.29 1.80
CA THR A 236 1.34 13.81 3.13
C THR A 236 0.66 12.99 4.22
N ALA A 237 1.43 12.45 5.16
CA ALA A 237 0.91 11.88 6.39
C ALA A 237 0.82 12.94 7.49
N ALA A 238 -0.39 13.34 7.85
CA ALA A 238 -0.67 14.15 9.02
C ALA A 238 -1.09 13.25 10.19
N TYR A 239 -0.22 13.08 11.18
CA TYR A 239 -0.45 12.15 12.27
C TYR A 239 -0.42 12.82 13.65
N PHE A 240 -1.27 12.35 14.55
CA PHE A 240 -1.15 12.57 15.99
C PHE A 240 -0.67 11.28 16.62
N SER A 241 0.50 11.28 17.29
CA SER A 241 1.11 10.05 17.80
C SER A 241 1.87 10.29 19.11
N PRO A 242 1.18 10.52 20.24
CA PRO A 242 1.83 10.76 21.53
C PRO A 242 2.83 9.69 21.95
N THR A 243 2.67 8.44 21.51
CA THR A 243 3.52 7.29 21.90
C THR A 243 4.26 6.63 20.74
N GLU A 244 4.40 7.32 19.60
CA GLU A 244 5.08 6.86 18.37
C GLU A 244 4.43 5.65 17.64
N GLY A 245 3.50 4.90 18.27
CA GLY A 245 2.86 3.74 17.63
C GLY A 245 2.07 4.09 16.36
N THR A 246 1.24 5.14 16.42
CA THR A 246 0.50 5.64 15.25
C THR A 246 1.45 6.15 14.16
N LYS A 247 2.54 6.82 14.53
CA LYS A 247 3.56 7.28 13.58
C LYS A 247 4.20 6.09 12.86
N LYS A 248 4.61 5.04 13.57
CA LYS A 248 5.20 3.84 12.96
C LYS A 248 4.25 3.19 11.95
N ALA A 249 2.97 3.11 12.28
CA ALA A 249 1.95 2.63 11.34
C ALA A 249 1.78 3.58 10.13
N ALA A 250 1.75 4.90 10.34
CA ALA A 250 1.68 5.87 9.25
C ALA A 250 2.90 5.74 8.32
N GLU A 251 4.11 5.62 8.86
CA GLU A 251 5.34 5.43 8.07
C GLU A 251 5.29 4.15 7.23
N MET A 252 4.75 3.04 7.76
CA MET A 252 4.55 1.80 7.02
C MET A 252 3.52 1.94 5.87
N LEU A 253 2.44 2.70 6.09
CA LEU A 253 1.48 2.97 5.01
C LEU A 253 2.09 3.89 3.94
N MET A 254 2.81 4.91 4.38
CA MET A 254 3.46 5.85 3.48
C MET A 254 4.49 5.16 2.58
N SER A 255 5.26 4.19 3.09
CA SER A 255 6.21 3.42 2.27
C SER A 255 5.54 2.53 1.21
N CYS A 256 4.24 2.21 1.37
CA CYS A 256 3.46 1.50 0.36
C CYS A 256 2.82 2.45 -0.67
N LEU A 257 2.57 3.71 -0.28
CA LEU A 257 1.87 4.69 -1.11
C LEU A 257 2.83 5.52 -1.97
N THR A 258 4.01 5.87 -1.46
CA THR A 258 4.91 6.82 -2.13
C THR A 258 6.39 6.60 -1.81
N GLN A 259 7.28 6.99 -2.72
CA GLN A 259 8.72 7.08 -2.46
C GLN A 259 9.10 8.37 -1.74
N ASN A 260 8.26 9.41 -1.85
CA ASN A 260 8.59 10.77 -1.42
C ASN A 260 7.62 11.26 -0.34
N PRO A 261 7.55 10.57 0.83
CA PRO A 261 6.56 10.88 1.84
C PRO A 261 6.84 12.23 2.53
N VAL A 262 5.78 13.02 2.72
CA VAL A 262 5.83 14.23 3.55
C VAL A 262 5.15 13.95 4.88
N TYR A 263 5.80 14.31 5.99
CA TYR A 263 5.28 14.07 7.33
C TYR A 263 4.91 15.36 8.05
N LEU A 264 3.69 15.41 8.59
CA LEU A 264 3.17 16.50 9.41
C LEU A 264 2.79 15.98 10.80
N ASP A 265 3.68 16.17 11.77
CA ASP A 265 3.51 15.70 13.15
C ASP A 265 2.58 16.62 13.96
N LEU A 266 1.28 16.33 13.94
CA LEU A 266 0.24 17.03 14.69
C LEU A 266 0.31 16.78 16.21
N THR A 267 1.20 15.90 16.68
CA THR A 267 1.55 15.81 18.11
C THR A 267 2.20 17.10 18.57
N ARG A 268 2.91 17.80 17.67
CA ARG A 268 3.52 19.10 17.94
C ARG A 268 2.49 20.20 17.71
N ARG A 269 2.11 20.87 18.80
CA ARG A 269 1.16 21.99 18.82
C ARG A 269 1.38 23.07 17.76
N LYS A 270 2.64 23.39 17.42
CA LYS A 270 2.97 24.38 16.38
C LYS A 270 2.26 24.06 15.07
N PHE A 271 2.27 22.79 14.65
CA PHE A 271 1.67 22.37 13.38
C PHE A 271 0.15 22.38 13.42
N ARG A 272 -0.49 22.15 14.58
CA ARG A 272 -1.95 22.30 14.74
C ARG A 272 -2.42 23.76 14.76
N LYS A 273 -1.53 24.73 14.99
CA LYS A 273 -1.86 26.16 14.96
C LYS A 273 -1.60 26.80 13.59
N GLN A 274 -0.77 26.18 12.76
CA GLN A 274 -0.47 26.62 11.42
C GLN A 274 -1.50 26.02 10.46
N LYS A 275 -2.15 26.83 9.62
CA LYS A 275 -3.02 26.30 8.56
C LYS A 275 -2.19 25.58 7.50
N HIS A 276 -2.64 24.41 7.07
CA HIS A 276 -2.06 23.64 5.97
C HIS A 276 -3.14 23.44 4.91
N MET A 277 -2.87 23.97 3.72
CA MET A 277 -3.77 23.88 2.56
C MET A 277 -3.33 22.71 1.70
N PHE A 278 -4.29 21.91 1.25
CA PHE A 278 -4.08 20.81 0.33
C PHE A 278 -4.86 21.04 -0.96
N GLY A 279 -4.24 20.69 -2.09
CA GLY A 279 -4.85 20.78 -3.41
C GLY A 279 -5.55 19.49 -3.83
N GLU A 280 -6.26 19.50 -4.96
CA GLU A 280 -6.97 18.33 -5.51
C GLU A 280 -6.01 17.24 -6.02
N GLN A 281 -4.78 17.61 -6.37
CA GLN A 281 -3.69 16.72 -6.81
C GLN A 281 -2.79 16.28 -5.64
N GLU A 282 -3.17 16.53 -4.39
CA GLU A 282 -2.48 15.98 -3.22
C GLU A 282 -3.27 14.81 -2.63
N LEU A 283 -2.60 13.97 -1.83
CA LEU A 283 -3.23 12.90 -1.07
C LEU A 283 -2.88 13.05 0.40
N LEU A 284 -3.89 13.14 1.26
CA LEU A 284 -3.70 13.20 2.71
C LEU A 284 -3.87 11.82 3.34
N VAL A 285 -2.91 11.37 4.13
CA VAL A 285 -3.08 10.28 5.11
C VAL A 285 -3.28 10.92 6.48
N ALA A 286 -4.50 10.90 7.01
CA ALA A 286 -4.83 11.43 8.33
C ALA A 286 -4.82 10.29 9.36
N ALA A 287 -3.91 10.37 10.33
CA ALA A 287 -3.64 9.28 11.27
C ALA A 287 -3.80 9.70 12.73
N ALA A 288 -4.55 8.92 13.52
CA ALA A 288 -4.71 9.15 14.95
C ALA A 288 -4.79 7.83 15.74
N PRO A 289 -4.41 7.82 17.03
CA PRO A 289 -4.66 6.70 17.91
C PRO A 289 -6.12 6.68 18.36
N VAL A 290 -6.56 5.52 18.82
CA VAL A 290 -7.91 5.30 19.36
C VAL A 290 -7.89 5.32 20.89
N TYR A 291 -8.66 6.21 21.51
CA TYR A 291 -8.75 6.36 22.96
C TYR A 291 -10.16 6.00 23.42
N GLY A 292 -10.32 4.83 24.06
CA GLY A 292 -11.63 4.34 24.47
C GLY A 292 -12.58 3.99 23.31
N GLY A 293 -12.06 3.83 22.09
CA GLY A 293 -12.85 3.65 20.87
C GLY A 293 -13.16 4.95 20.12
N GLN A 294 -12.73 6.11 20.65
CA GLN A 294 -13.02 7.42 20.07
C GLN A 294 -11.73 8.18 19.72
N LEU A 295 -11.87 9.17 18.84
CA LEU A 295 -10.82 10.11 18.52
C LEU A 295 -10.44 10.93 19.78
N PRO A 296 -9.14 11.09 20.10
CA PRO A 296 -8.73 11.83 21.29
C PRO A 296 -9.21 13.28 21.26
N ARG A 297 -9.83 13.71 22.37
CA ARG A 297 -10.31 15.09 22.54
C ARG A 297 -9.15 16.03 22.83
N VAL A 298 -8.73 16.74 21.80
CA VAL A 298 -7.68 17.75 21.89
C VAL A 298 -8.32 19.13 21.75
N GLU A 299 -7.95 20.06 22.62
CA GLU A 299 -8.39 21.46 22.51
C GLU A 299 -8.05 22.01 21.13
N GLY A 300 -9.05 22.59 20.46
CA GLY A 300 -8.94 23.07 19.09
C GLY A 300 -8.95 21.98 18.03
N GLY A 301 -9.03 20.68 18.36
CA GLY A 301 -9.10 19.54 17.44
C GLY A 301 -7.73 19.08 16.91
N ILE A 302 -7.61 17.79 16.58
CA ILE A 302 -6.37 17.20 16.05
C ILE A 302 -6.09 17.72 14.63
N PHE A 303 -7.09 17.61 13.74
CA PHE A 303 -6.97 17.91 12.31
C PHE A 303 -7.46 19.32 11.93
N SER A 304 -7.80 20.16 12.91
CA SER A 304 -8.42 21.48 12.67
C SER A 304 -7.57 22.46 11.87
N SER A 305 -6.27 22.21 11.73
CA SER A 305 -5.36 22.99 10.90
C SER A 305 -5.40 22.64 9.42
N LEU A 306 -6.01 21.51 9.04
CA LEU A 306 -5.96 20.99 7.67
C LEU A 306 -7.14 21.52 6.86
N ARG A 307 -6.92 21.89 5.61
CA ARG A 307 -7.97 22.32 4.68
C ARG A 307 -7.71 21.68 3.32
N GLY A 308 -8.69 20.93 2.80
CA GLY A 308 -8.71 20.43 1.43
C GLY A 308 -9.69 21.23 0.58
N ASN A 309 -9.69 20.96 -0.72
CA ASN A 309 -10.57 21.59 -1.70
C ASN A 309 -11.20 20.58 -2.68
N GLY A 310 -11.65 19.43 -2.16
CA GLY A 310 -11.89 18.23 -2.97
C GLY A 310 -10.71 17.26 -2.94
N THR A 311 -9.78 17.47 -2.00
CA THR A 311 -8.57 16.67 -1.83
C THR A 311 -8.90 15.25 -1.37
N PRO A 312 -8.44 14.18 -2.04
CA PRO A 312 -8.62 12.82 -1.55
C PRO A 312 -7.86 12.61 -0.24
N CYS A 313 -8.47 11.88 0.70
CA CYS A 313 -7.82 11.49 1.95
C CYS A 313 -8.06 10.03 2.33
N ILE A 314 -7.11 9.50 3.09
CA ILE A 314 -7.11 8.18 3.71
C ILE A 314 -7.14 8.38 5.22
N LEU A 315 -7.99 7.63 5.91
CA LEU A 315 -8.09 7.67 7.36
C LEU A 315 -7.34 6.49 7.98
N MET A 316 -6.60 6.74 9.06
CA MET A 316 -5.92 5.69 9.81
C MET A 316 -6.21 5.80 11.31
N ALA A 317 -6.92 4.80 11.85
CA ALA A 317 -7.23 4.68 13.27
C ALA A 317 -6.37 3.59 13.91
N ALA A 318 -5.22 3.97 14.49
CA ALA A 318 -4.32 3.01 15.11
C ALA A 318 -4.79 2.64 16.52
N TYR A 319 -4.95 1.34 16.80
CA TYR A 319 -5.62 0.88 18.01
C TYR A 319 -4.86 -0.26 18.71
N GLY A 320 -5.03 -0.35 20.03
CA GLY A 320 -4.39 -1.38 20.86
C GLY A 320 -5.30 -2.57 21.12
N ASN A 321 -5.79 -3.22 20.06
CA ASN A 321 -6.60 -4.45 20.10
C ASN A 321 -8.05 -4.31 20.65
N ARG A 322 -8.59 -3.09 20.75
CA ARG A 322 -10.00 -2.78 21.10
C ARG A 322 -10.82 -2.33 19.88
N HIS A 323 -12.10 -2.02 20.08
CA HIS A 323 -12.93 -1.35 19.06
C HIS A 323 -12.36 0.02 18.65
N TYR A 324 -12.39 0.32 17.35
CA TYR A 324 -11.89 1.57 16.74
C TYR A 324 -12.94 2.32 15.93
N ASP A 325 -14.11 1.69 15.69
CA ASP A 325 -15.07 2.06 14.64
C ASP A 325 -15.49 3.54 14.70
N ASP A 326 -15.90 4.04 15.87
CA ASP A 326 -16.33 5.44 16.03
C ASP A 326 -15.23 6.44 15.65
N THR A 327 -13.95 6.08 15.81
CA THR A 327 -12.83 6.98 15.48
C THR A 327 -12.76 7.25 13.99
N LEU A 328 -13.00 6.25 13.14
CA LEU A 328 -12.99 6.42 11.68
C LEU A 328 -14.15 7.31 11.23
N ALA A 329 -15.37 7.05 11.73
CA ALA A 329 -16.53 7.89 11.44
C ALA A 329 -16.34 9.35 11.90
N GLN A 330 -15.80 9.55 13.11
CA GLN A 330 -15.46 10.89 13.63
C GLN A 330 -14.43 11.61 12.74
N MET A 331 -13.39 10.89 12.31
CA MET A 331 -12.36 11.44 11.43
C MET A 331 -12.92 11.83 10.07
N LYS A 332 -13.76 10.97 9.47
CA LYS A 332 -14.44 11.25 8.20
C LYS A 332 -15.27 12.51 8.30
N GLU A 333 -16.16 12.60 9.28
CA GLU A 333 -17.03 13.77 9.50
C GLU A 333 -16.22 15.08 9.63
N LEU A 334 -15.13 15.05 10.38
CA LEU A 334 -14.27 16.23 10.57
C LEU A 334 -13.56 16.66 9.29
N LEU A 335 -13.00 15.71 8.54
CA LEU A 335 -12.22 15.99 7.34
C LEU A 335 -13.10 16.32 6.13
N SER A 336 -14.27 15.70 6.00
CA SER A 336 -15.26 16.06 4.99
C SER A 336 -15.69 17.52 5.14
N LYS A 337 -15.97 17.98 6.37
CA LYS A 337 -16.24 19.40 6.67
C LYS A 337 -15.06 20.34 6.35
N GLN A 338 -13.85 19.82 6.22
CA GLN A 338 -12.65 20.56 5.88
C GLN A 338 -12.29 20.50 4.39
N GLY A 339 -13.17 19.92 3.56
CA GLY A 339 -12.99 19.84 2.10
C GLY A 339 -12.17 18.65 1.64
N PHE A 340 -12.09 17.57 2.42
CA PHE A 340 -11.46 16.32 2.00
C PHE A 340 -12.52 15.28 1.56
N VAL A 341 -12.14 14.42 0.60
CA VAL A 341 -12.96 13.29 0.13
C VAL A 341 -12.33 12.01 0.65
N CYS A 342 -13.00 11.32 1.57
CA CYS A 342 -12.47 10.10 2.19
C CYS A 342 -12.59 8.92 1.22
N ILE A 343 -11.48 8.50 0.61
CA ILE A 343 -11.45 7.43 -0.40
C ILE A 343 -11.12 6.05 0.17
N GLY A 344 -10.73 5.97 1.44
CA GLY A 344 -10.54 4.71 2.14
C GLY A 344 -10.04 4.92 3.57
N ALA A 345 -10.04 3.83 4.34
CA ALA A 345 -9.54 3.84 5.70
C ALA A 345 -8.87 2.52 6.08
N ILE A 346 -7.96 2.56 7.05
CA ILE A 346 -7.29 1.40 7.59
C ILE A 346 -7.16 1.51 9.11
N ALA A 347 -7.34 0.38 9.80
CA ALA A 347 -7.28 0.29 11.25
C ALA A 347 -6.12 -0.65 11.64
N PRO A 348 -4.90 -0.10 11.84
CA PRO A 348 -3.76 -0.92 12.20
C PRO A 348 -3.65 -1.17 13.71
N VAL A 349 -3.19 -2.37 14.06
CA VAL A 349 -2.91 -2.74 15.44
C VAL A 349 -1.54 -2.20 15.85
N ILE A 350 -1.48 -1.53 17.00
CA ILE A 350 -0.26 -1.03 17.63
C ILE A 350 -0.17 -1.47 19.10
N PRO A 351 1.03 -1.52 19.71
CA PRO A 351 1.17 -1.87 21.11
C PRO A 351 0.33 -0.96 22.01
N HIS A 352 -0.52 -1.57 22.84
CA HIS A 352 -1.36 -0.80 23.75
C HIS A 352 -0.50 -0.14 24.84
N ILE A 353 -0.77 1.12 25.12
CA ILE A 353 0.08 1.93 26.00
C ILE A 353 0.14 1.42 27.44
N TYR A 354 -0.99 0.96 27.99
CA TYR A 354 -1.11 0.41 29.34
C TYR A 354 -0.87 -1.09 29.43
N ALA A 355 -0.91 -1.81 28.30
CA ALA A 355 -0.80 -3.26 28.26
C ALA A 355 0.02 -3.65 27.01
N PRO A 356 1.35 -3.42 27.03
CA PRO A 356 2.18 -3.55 25.82
C PRO A 356 2.18 -4.95 25.18
N LYS A 357 1.76 -5.97 25.92
CA LYS A 357 1.52 -7.32 25.38
C LYS A 357 0.47 -7.32 24.27
N LEU A 358 -0.56 -6.47 24.40
CA LEU A 358 -1.59 -6.31 23.37
C LEU A 358 -0.99 -5.56 22.17
N GLY A 359 -0.95 -6.22 21.01
CA GLY A 359 -0.33 -5.65 19.81
C GLY A 359 1.21 -5.64 19.85
N ALA A 360 1.84 -6.42 20.73
CA ALA A 360 3.29 -6.56 20.77
C ALA A 360 3.86 -6.98 19.40
N GLY A 361 4.94 -6.34 18.98
CA GLY A 361 5.57 -6.58 17.67
C GLY A 361 4.83 -5.98 16.47
N ARG A 362 3.68 -5.33 16.66
CA ARG A 362 2.88 -4.72 15.58
C ARG A 362 3.20 -3.20 15.43
N PRO A 363 3.04 -2.59 14.24
CA PRO A 363 2.89 -3.30 12.98
C PRO A 363 4.18 -4.06 12.60
N GLY A 364 4.02 -5.23 11.99
CA GLY A 364 5.08 -6.14 11.52
C GLY A 364 4.82 -6.65 10.10
N GLU A 365 5.50 -7.73 9.67
CA GLU A 365 5.47 -8.21 8.28
C GLU A 365 4.06 -8.59 7.78
N LYS A 366 3.26 -9.28 8.61
CA LYS A 366 1.87 -9.61 8.26
C LYS A 366 1.00 -8.38 8.05
N ASP A 367 1.25 -7.31 8.80
CA ASP A 367 0.54 -6.04 8.62
C ASP A 367 0.95 -5.38 7.31
N LEU A 368 2.25 -5.42 6.98
CA LEU A 368 2.77 -4.84 5.75
C LEU A 368 2.08 -5.44 4.51
N GLU A 369 1.73 -6.73 4.51
CA GLU A 369 0.96 -7.35 3.43
C GLU A 369 -0.45 -6.74 3.30
N VAL A 370 -1.14 -6.49 4.41
CA VAL A 370 -2.47 -5.83 4.41
C VAL A 370 -2.35 -4.38 3.96
N PHE A 371 -1.32 -3.68 4.40
CA PHE A 371 -1.03 -2.29 4.01
C PHE A 371 -0.73 -2.18 2.51
N ARG A 372 0.02 -3.13 1.93
CA ARG A 372 0.26 -3.21 0.48
C ARG A 372 -1.03 -3.42 -0.29
N LYS A 373 -1.88 -4.37 0.13
CA LYS A 373 -3.21 -4.61 -0.47
C LYS A 373 -4.07 -3.35 -0.46
N PHE A 374 -4.12 -2.67 0.69
CA PHE A 374 -4.85 -1.43 0.84
C PHE A 374 -4.28 -0.31 -0.05
N ALA A 375 -2.96 -0.13 -0.09
CA ALA A 375 -2.31 0.87 -0.93
C ALA A 375 -2.59 0.67 -2.43
N VAL A 376 -2.55 -0.58 -2.91
CA VAL A 376 -2.90 -0.92 -4.30
C VAL A 376 -4.36 -0.60 -4.59
N ALA A 377 -5.29 -0.93 -3.67
CA ALA A 377 -6.70 -0.60 -3.83
C ALA A 377 -6.94 0.92 -3.89
N ILE A 378 -6.24 1.70 -3.08
CA ILE A 378 -6.26 3.16 -3.13
C ILE A 378 -5.72 3.68 -4.48
N LYS A 379 -4.58 3.16 -4.94
CA LYS A 379 -4.00 3.57 -6.24
C LYS A 379 -5.01 3.31 -7.38
N LYS A 380 -5.63 2.13 -7.43
CA LYS A 380 -6.68 1.80 -8.39
C LYS A 380 -7.85 2.78 -8.33
N LYS A 381 -8.31 3.10 -7.13
CA LYS A 381 -9.44 4.02 -6.93
C LYS A 381 -9.10 5.44 -7.42
N LEU A 382 -7.86 5.88 -7.23
CA LEU A 382 -7.37 7.15 -7.77
C LEU A 382 -7.26 7.13 -9.30
N GLU A 383 -6.82 6.02 -9.91
CA GLU A 383 -6.79 5.86 -11.36
C GLU A 383 -8.22 5.89 -11.96
N GLN A 384 -9.15 5.16 -11.36
CA GLN A 384 -10.55 5.12 -11.80
C GLN A 384 -11.29 6.45 -11.62
N ALA A 385 -10.87 7.25 -10.63
CA ALA A 385 -11.44 8.56 -10.37
C ALA A 385 -11.14 9.59 -11.47
N GLU A 386 -10.15 9.34 -12.33
CA GLU A 386 -9.90 10.18 -13.51
C GLU A 386 -11.06 10.12 -14.50
N GLU A 387 -11.75 8.98 -14.60
CA GLU A 387 -12.87 8.76 -15.50
C GLU A 387 -14.23 9.00 -14.80
N ASN A 388 -14.34 8.57 -13.53
CA ASN A 388 -15.63 8.49 -12.84
C ASN A 388 -15.80 9.47 -11.66
N GLY A 389 -14.77 10.27 -11.36
CA GLY A 389 -14.71 11.10 -10.15
C GLY A 389 -14.36 10.31 -8.89
N LEU A 390 -14.04 11.02 -7.80
CA LEU A 390 -13.66 10.40 -6.53
C LEU A 390 -14.90 9.83 -5.82
N LEU A 391 -14.92 8.51 -5.62
CA LEU A 391 -15.94 7.85 -4.82
C LEU A 391 -15.54 7.84 -3.34
N GLU A 392 -16.46 8.21 -2.45
CA GLU A 392 -16.23 8.09 -1.02
C GLU A 392 -16.30 6.64 -0.55
N ALA A 393 -15.47 6.28 0.41
CA ALA A 393 -15.55 5.02 1.13
C ALA A 393 -16.58 5.10 2.28
N GLU A 394 -17.30 4.01 2.52
CA GLU A 394 -18.16 3.85 3.68
C GLU A 394 -17.33 3.56 4.94
N MET A 395 -17.65 4.24 6.05
CA MET A 395 -16.92 4.11 7.30
C MET A 395 -17.77 3.42 8.36
N PRO A 396 -17.20 2.48 9.13
CA PRO A 396 -17.89 1.92 10.27
C PRO A 396 -17.99 2.94 11.41
N GLY A 397 -18.90 2.69 12.35
CA GLY A 397 -19.01 3.44 13.61
C GLY A 397 -19.94 4.66 13.55
N ASN A 398 -20.10 5.33 14.68
CA ASN A 398 -20.93 6.52 14.82
C ASN A 398 -20.06 7.79 14.80
N PRO A 399 -20.32 8.78 13.91
CA PRO A 399 -19.57 10.05 13.91
C PRO A 399 -19.85 10.93 15.12
N PHE A 400 -20.96 10.71 15.83
CA PHE A 400 -21.38 11.45 17.02
C PHE A 400 -21.67 10.50 18.20
N PRO A 401 -20.68 9.74 18.69
CA PRO A 401 -20.89 8.83 19.80
C PRO A 401 -20.94 9.59 21.13
N GLU A 402 -21.67 9.06 22.11
CA GLU A 402 -21.66 9.60 23.48
C GLU A 402 -20.24 9.62 24.05
N PRO A 403 -19.81 10.70 24.73
CA PRO A 403 -18.50 10.80 25.36
C PRO A 403 -18.18 9.59 26.25
N LYS A 404 -17.08 8.88 25.96
CA LYS A 404 -16.60 7.82 26.86
C LYS A 404 -15.67 8.40 27.92
N THR A 405 -15.95 8.09 29.19
CA THR A 405 -15.06 8.39 30.30
C THR A 405 -13.96 7.33 30.37
N MET A 406 -12.70 7.77 30.32
CA MET A 406 -11.56 6.87 30.46
C MET A 406 -11.43 6.39 31.92
N LYS A 407 -11.09 5.11 32.11
CA LYS A 407 -10.75 4.61 33.46
C LYS A 407 -9.59 5.44 34.02
N PRO A 408 -9.70 5.95 35.26
CA PRO A 408 -8.65 6.75 35.85
C PRO A 408 -7.39 5.89 36.02
N VAL A 409 -6.25 6.50 35.73
CA VAL A 409 -4.91 5.92 35.93
C VAL A 409 -4.22 6.79 36.97
N GLY A 410 -3.72 6.17 38.03
CA GLY A 410 -3.01 6.86 39.10
C GLY A 410 -1.78 7.55 38.53
N LYS A 411 -1.53 8.81 38.90
CA LYS A 411 -0.36 9.57 38.45
C LYS A 411 0.42 10.00 39.68
N ALA A 412 1.71 9.71 39.73
CA ALA A 412 2.58 10.19 40.77
C ALA A 412 3.71 11.04 40.18
N PHE A 413 4.15 12.01 40.98
CA PHE A 413 5.26 12.89 40.66
C PHE A 413 6.20 12.92 41.86
N ASP A 414 7.44 12.48 41.61
CA ASP A 414 8.52 12.52 42.59
C ASP A 414 9.26 13.85 42.43
N ALA A 415 9.04 14.75 43.37
CA ALA A 415 9.67 16.07 43.35
C ALA A 415 11.18 16.00 43.67
N GLU A 416 11.63 14.99 44.43
CA GLU A 416 13.03 14.82 44.81
C GLU A 416 13.86 14.29 43.64
N ALA A 417 13.29 13.35 42.86
CA ALA A 417 13.92 12.86 41.64
C ALA A 417 13.86 13.88 40.47
N CYS A 418 13.02 14.91 40.54
CA CYS A 418 12.83 15.84 39.43
C CYS A 418 13.95 16.87 39.32
N THR A 419 14.66 16.88 38.18
CA THR A 419 15.71 17.88 37.87
C THR A 419 15.18 19.22 37.37
N GLY A 420 13.85 19.40 37.25
CA GLY A 420 13.28 20.65 36.73
C GLY A 420 13.56 20.93 35.25
N CYS A 421 13.95 19.93 34.45
CA CYS A 421 14.29 20.09 33.01
C CYS A 421 13.10 20.48 32.12
N LYS A 422 11.86 20.35 32.61
CA LYS A 422 10.59 20.69 31.93
C LYS A 422 10.33 19.98 30.59
N VAL A 423 11.08 18.92 30.26
CA VAL A 423 10.85 18.12 29.03
C VAL A 423 9.42 17.57 28.96
N CYS A 424 8.88 17.09 30.09
CA CYS A 424 7.50 16.61 30.17
C CYS A 424 6.46 17.69 29.82
N VAL A 425 6.72 18.95 30.18
CA VAL A 425 5.86 20.11 29.84
C VAL A 425 5.98 20.41 28.35
N GLN A 426 7.20 20.55 27.85
CA GLN A 426 7.48 20.89 26.44
C GLN A 426 6.96 19.83 25.46
N LYS A 427 7.01 18.55 25.85
CA LYS A 427 6.57 17.41 25.04
C LYS A 427 5.11 17.01 25.29
N CYS A 428 4.39 17.68 26.19
CA CYS A 428 2.98 17.39 26.41
C CYS A 428 2.15 17.78 25.17
N PRO A 429 1.47 16.83 24.50
CA PRO A 429 0.76 17.11 23.25
C PRO A 429 -0.43 18.05 23.42
N VAL A 430 -0.91 18.23 24.66
CA VAL A 430 -2.15 18.97 25.00
C VAL A 430 -1.92 20.07 26.03
N ASN A 431 -0.66 20.38 26.36
CA ASN A 431 -0.32 21.42 27.34
C ASN A 431 -0.98 21.22 28.71
N ALA A 432 -1.16 19.96 29.14
CA ALA A 432 -1.80 19.62 30.40
C ALA A 432 -0.86 19.71 31.62
N ILE A 433 0.39 20.17 31.46
CA ILE A 433 1.35 20.24 32.56
C ILE A 433 1.75 21.69 32.78
N SER A 434 1.62 22.18 34.01
CA SER A 434 2.00 23.55 34.38
C SER A 434 3.50 23.78 34.19
N MET A 435 3.88 24.91 33.61
CA MET A 435 5.29 25.31 33.44
C MET A 435 5.92 25.74 34.77
N GLU A 436 5.09 26.11 35.75
CA GLU A 436 5.48 26.63 37.06
C GLU A 436 5.46 25.52 38.11
N THR A 437 4.30 24.88 38.31
CA THR A 437 4.09 23.88 39.39
C THR A 437 4.40 22.46 38.96
N LEU A 438 4.54 22.19 37.66
CA LEU A 438 4.66 20.84 37.09
C LEU A 438 3.45 19.92 37.37
N GLU A 439 2.36 20.45 37.90
CA GLU A 439 1.12 19.71 38.13
C GLU A 439 0.41 19.39 36.81
N ILE A 440 -0.33 18.29 36.80
CA ILE A 440 -1.11 17.84 35.65
C ILE A 440 -2.55 18.31 35.80
N ASP A 441 -3.01 19.13 34.87
CA ASP A 441 -4.42 19.45 34.65
C ASP A 441 -5.13 18.19 34.13
N GLN A 442 -5.98 17.60 34.99
CA GLN A 442 -6.66 16.33 34.69
C GLN A 442 -7.69 16.46 33.58
N GLU A 443 -8.33 17.63 33.45
CA GLU A 443 -9.33 17.90 32.40
C GLU A 443 -8.67 17.94 31.02
N LYS A 444 -7.43 18.44 30.94
CA LYS A 444 -6.67 18.48 29.68
C LYS A 444 -5.90 17.19 29.40
N CYS A 445 -5.59 16.39 30.41
CA CYS A 445 -4.70 15.24 30.25
C CYS A 445 -5.35 14.11 29.45
N LEU A 446 -4.77 13.75 28.30
CA LEU A 446 -5.21 12.60 27.51
C LEU A 446 -4.90 11.23 28.15
N ASN A 447 -4.17 11.20 29.27
CA ASN A 447 -3.59 9.98 29.85
C ASN A 447 -2.63 9.22 28.91
N CYS A 448 -2.04 9.89 27.92
CA CYS A 448 -1.19 9.29 26.89
C CYS A 448 0.22 8.82 27.33
N MET A 449 0.53 8.82 28.64
CA MET A 449 1.86 8.52 29.25
C MET A 449 3.11 9.15 28.60
N ARG A 450 2.97 10.11 27.67
CA ARG A 450 4.13 10.73 27.00
C ARG A 450 5.08 11.39 28.00
N CYS A 451 4.54 12.02 29.05
CA CYS A 451 5.32 12.66 30.10
C CYS A 451 6.16 11.69 30.94
N VAL A 452 5.72 10.44 31.09
CA VAL A 452 6.48 9.36 31.75
C VAL A 452 7.61 8.92 30.82
N ARG A 453 7.29 8.62 29.55
CA ARG A 453 8.26 8.09 28.57
C ARG A 453 9.41 9.04 28.24
N VAL A 454 9.19 10.36 28.34
CA VAL A 454 10.23 11.38 28.05
C VAL A 454 10.93 11.89 29.30
N CYS A 455 10.55 11.44 30.49
CA CYS A 455 11.19 11.87 31.72
C CYS A 455 12.51 11.11 31.90
N PRO A 456 13.68 11.77 31.82
CA PRO A 456 14.97 11.09 31.93
C PRO A 456 15.18 10.46 33.31
N GLU A 457 14.72 11.13 34.37
CA GLU A 457 14.85 10.70 35.77
C GLU A 457 13.72 9.78 36.23
N GLN A 458 12.75 9.47 35.37
CA GLN A 458 11.55 8.70 35.74
C GLN A 458 10.75 9.30 36.92
N ALA A 459 10.93 10.59 37.21
CA ALA A 459 10.24 11.35 38.25
C ALA A 459 8.71 11.44 38.06
N ARG A 460 8.17 10.90 36.97
CA ARG A 460 6.73 10.75 36.75
C ARG A 460 6.41 9.29 36.51
N THR A 461 5.42 8.78 37.23
CA THR A 461 4.95 7.40 37.09
C THR A 461 3.44 7.37 36.94
N PHE A 462 2.96 6.32 36.25
CA PHE A 462 1.55 6.06 36.06
C PHE A 462 1.27 4.64 36.59
N ASP A 463 0.33 4.51 37.52
CA ASP A 463 -0.18 3.21 37.94
C ASP A 463 -1.38 2.84 37.07
N ALA A 464 -1.09 2.04 36.05
CA ALA A 464 -2.09 1.46 35.14
C ALA A 464 -2.33 -0.03 35.42
N SER A 465 -1.91 -0.57 36.57
CA SER A 465 -1.98 -2.01 36.88
C SER A 465 -3.39 -2.59 36.74
N SER A 466 -4.38 -1.94 37.34
CA SER A 466 -5.79 -2.33 37.27
C SER A 466 -6.36 -2.26 35.84
N VAL A 467 -5.96 -1.24 35.08
CA VAL A 467 -6.35 -1.07 33.68
C VAL A 467 -5.67 -2.12 32.81
N CYS A 468 -4.40 -2.42 33.05
CA CYS A 468 -3.62 -3.44 32.37
C CYS A 468 -4.26 -4.82 32.54
N ALA A 469 -4.56 -5.22 33.79
CA ALA A 469 -5.23 -6.50 34.08
C ALA A 469 -6.55 -6.61 33.32
N TYR A 470 -7.43 -5.60 33.44
CA TYR A 470 -8.69 -5.57 32.70
C TYR A 470 -8.50 -5.70 31.18
N LEU A 471 -7.50 -5.02 30.61
CA LEU A 471 -7.25 -5.06 29.18
C LEU A 471 -6.76 -6.44 28.73
N GLU A 472 -5.82 -7.04 29.46
CA GLU A 472 -5.30 -8.38 29.14
C GLU A 472 -6.40 -9.46 29.29
N ASP A 473 -7.27 -9.33 30.29
CA ASP A 473 -8.37 -10.27 30.53
C ASP A 473 -9.46 -10.23 29.44
N ASN A 474 -9.73 -9.04 28.88
CA ASN A 474 -10.88 -8.83 27.98
C ASN A 474 -10.50 -8.71 26.50
N TYR A 475 -9.24 -8.41 26.18
CA TYR A 475 -8.80 -8.08 24.82
C TYR A 475 -7.49 -8.76 24.43
N SER A 476 -7.17 -9.91 25.02
CA SER A 476 -5.97 -10.70 24.67
C SER A 476 -6.06 -11.42 23.32
N GLN A 477 -7.27 -11.65 22.79
CA GLN A 477 -7.45 -12.26 21.48
C GLN A 477 -6.89 -11.34 20.36
N PRO A 478 -5.90 -11.78 19.57
CA PRO A 478 -5.31 -10.94 18.53
C PRO A 478 -6.35 -10.52 17.49
N ARG A 479 -6.35 -9.24 17.12
CA ARG A 479 -7.08 -8.73 15.96
C ARG A 479 -6.17 -8.58 14.75
N GLU A 480 -6.82 -8.60 13.58
CA GLU A 480 -6.21 -8.33 12.29
C GLU A 480 -6.33 -6.85 11.93
N VAL A 481 -5.51 -6.44 10.97
CA VAL A 481 -5.66 -5.11 10.35
C VAL A 481 -6.85 -5.17 9.42
N GLU A 482 -7.75 -4.21 9.58
CA GLU A 482 -8.94 -4.07 8.75
C GLU A 482 -8.82 -2.81 7.89
N TYR A 483 -9.37 -2.84 6.68
CA TYR A 483 -9.43 -1.67 5.81
C TYR A 483 -10.76 -1.59 5.08
N PHE A 484 -11.09 -0.39 4.64
CA PHE A 484 -12.35 0.00 4.01
C PHE A 484 -12.02 0.79 2.74
N ILE A 485 -12.61 0.42 1.61
CA ILE A 485 -12.40 1.03 0.29
C ILE A 485 -13.75 1.51 -0.24
#